data_AF-A0A967WG28-F1
#
_entry.id   AF-A0A967WG28-F1
#
_cell.length_a   1.000
_cell.length_b   1.000
_cell.length_c   1.000
_cell.angle_alpha   90.00
_cell.angle_beta   90.00
_cell.angle_gamma   90.00
#
_symmetry.space_group_name_H-M   'P 1'
#
loop_
_entity.id
_entity.type
_entity.pdbx_description
1 polymer ?
#
loop_
_entity_poly.entity_id
_entity_poly.type
_entity_poly.pdbx_seq_one_letter_code
_entity_poly.pdbx_strand_id
1 'polypeptide(L)'
;MRAYEVLVEDPQISAFFSDMGYRLVAYSDRPDKAFTFVVLNEDTVNAFAAPGGVIALFSGMILTAEDESEIAGVLAHEIAHITQLHLYRTLEKTKAMTIPIALAMLGLVLAGGGSGEAIQSAVIGGSAAIQQAQINFTRQHEAEADRIGIKSLSQAGYDP
;
A
#
# COMPACT_ATOMS: atom_id res chain seq x y z
N MET A 1 -4.08 20.16 -6.24
CA MET A 1 -5.04 19.75 -5.19
C MET A 1 -5.82 20.94 -4.64
N ARG A 2 -5.19 21.96 -4.03
CA ARG A 2 -5.89 23.18 -3.56
C ARG A 2 -6.69 23.94 -4.63
N ALA A 3 -6.15 24.07 -5.84
CA ALA A 3 -6.80 24.81 -6.93
C ALA A 3 -8.03 24.12 -7.55
N TYR A 4 -8.35 22.89 -7.13
CA TYR A 4 -9.45 22.08 -7.68
C TYR A 4 -10.50 21.70 -6.63
N GLU A 5 -10.47 22.31 -5.43
CA GLU A 5 -11.39 22.01 -4.31
C GLU A 5 -11.43 20.53 -3.85
N VAL A 6 -10.38 19.77 -4.20
CA VAL A 6 -10.26 18.34 -3.88
C VAL A 6 -9.89 18.12 -2.41
N LEU A 7 -9.39 19.14 -1.71
CA LEU A 7 -8.96 19.05 -0.31
C LEU A 7 -10.03 19.62 0.61
N VAL A 8 -10.27 18.93 1.72
CA VAL A 8 -10.95 19.54 2.86
C VAL A 8 -9.95 20.48 3.54
N GLU A 9 -10.18 21.78 3.45
CA GLU A 9 -9.26 22.81 3.99
C GLU A 9 -9.61 23.27 5.42
N ASP A 10 -10.57 22.61 6.07
CA ASP A 10 -10.94 22.90 7.44
C ASP A 10 -9.74 22.63 8.39
N PRO A 11 -9.29 23.64 9.16
CA PRO A 11 -8.12 23.50 10.01
C PRO A 11 -8.36 22.58 11.21
N GLN A 12 -9.60 22.44 11.69
CA GLN A 12 -9.94 21.53 12.79
C GLN A 12 -9.87 20.09 12.32
N ILE A 13 -10.44 19.79 11.15
CA ILE A 13 -10.36 18.45 10.54
C ILE A 13 -8.90 18.09 10.24
N SER A 14 -8.15 19.03 9.65
CA SER A 14 -6.74 18.82 9.31
C SER A 14 -5.87 18.58 10.55
N ALA A 15 -6.10 19.34 11.62
CA ALA A 15 -5.37 19.18 12.89
C ALA A 15 -5.71 17.86 13.58
N PHE A 16 -7.01 17.53 13.70
CA PHE A 16 -7.45 16.26 14.29
C PHE A 16 -6.83 15.06 13.57
N PHE A 17 -6.90 15.07 12.23
CA PHE A 17 -6.36 13.98 11.42
C PHE A 17 -4.83 13.87 11.54
N SER A 18 -4.13 15.01 11.54
CA SER A 18 -2.68 15.04 11.72
C SER A 18 -2.25 14.57 13.11
N ASP A 19 -2.96 14.99 14.16
CA ASP A 19 -2.66 14.61 15.55
C ASP A 19 -2.86 13.11 15.77
N MET A 20 -3.96 12.55 15.26
CA MET A 20 -4.20 11.10 15.25
C MET A 20 -3.06 10.37 14.51
N GLY A 21 -2.74 10.83 13.30
CA GLY A 21 -1.67 10.25 12.48
C GLY A 21 -0.32 10.26 13.19
N TYR A 22 0.09 11.39 13.77
CA TYR A 22 1.37 11.50 14.47
C TYR A 22 1.39 10.73 15.79
N ARG A 23 0.25 10.59 16.48
CA ARG A 23 0.12 9.69 17.64
C ARG A 23 0.38 8.24 17.26
N LEU A 24 -0.12 7.78 16.12
CA LEU A 24 0.15 6.44 15.59
C LEU A 24 1.61 6.28 15.13
N VAL A 25 2.16 7.27 14.42
CA VAL A 25 3.56 7.26 13.95
C VAL A 25 4.54 7.13 15.11
N ALA A 26 4.28 7.77 16.25
CA ALA A 26 5.12 7.69 17.44
C ALA A 26 5.34 6.26 17.97
N TYR A 27 4.41 5.35 17.68
CA TYR A 27 4.49 3.93 18.04
C TYR A 27 4.79 2.99 16.86
N SER A 28 4.97 3.55 15.66
CA SER A 28 5.36 2.79 14.48
C SER A 28 6.83 2.35 14.53
N ASP A 29 7.23 1.48 13.61
CA ASP A 29 8.63 1.05 13.46
C ASP A 29 9.57 2.18 12.97
N ARG A 30 9.04 3.32 12.51
CA ARG A 30 9.81 4.49 12.07
C ARG A 30 9.23 5.80 12.60
N PRO A 31 9.35 6.07 13.90
CA PRO A 31 8.78 7.26 14.53
C PRO A 31 9.49 8.57 14.11
N ASP A 32 10.67 8.47 13.52
CA ASP A 32 11.48 9.57 13.01
C ASP A 32 11.11 9.98 11.56
N LYS A 33 10.28 9.18 10.88
CA LYS A 33 9.90 9.44 9.49
C LYS A 33 8.88 10.57 9.41
N ALA A 34 9.09 11.50 8.48
CA ALA A 34 8.13 12.56 8.21
C ALA A 34 6.89 12.02 7.48
N PHE A 35 5.72 12.47 7.90
CA PHE A 35 4.44 12.17 7.25
C PHE A 35 3.68 13.45 6.90
N THR A 36 2.87 13.37 5.85
CA THR A 36 1.88 14.41 5.51
C THR A 36 0.51 13.78 5.50
N PHE A 37 -0.38 14.28 6.35
CA PHE A 37 -1.76 13.81 6.43
C PHE A 37 -2.67 14.79 5.70
N VAL A 38 -3.48 14.30 4.77
CA VAL A 38 -4.43 15.13 4.01
C VAL A 38 -5.80 14.48 3.97
N VAL A 39 -6.85 15.30 3.95
CA VAL A 39 -8.23 14.84 3.77
C VAL A 39 -8.73 15.30 2.40
N LEU A 40 -9.19 14.34 1.60
CA LEU A 40 -9.78 14.59 0.29
C LEU A 40 -11.30 14.70 0.42
N ASN A 41 -11.89 15.67 -0.27
CA ASN A 41 -13.32 15.88 -0.36
C ASN A 41 -13.93 14.89 -1.37
N GLU A 42 -14.02 13.65 -0.93
CA GLU A 42 -14.53 12.50 -1.69
C GLU A 42 -15.48 11.73 -0.76
N ASP A 43 -16.67 11.36 -1.25
CA ASP A 43 -17.73 10.72 -0.45
C ASP A 43 -17.55 9.19 -0.32
N THR A 44 -16.59 8.63 -1.06
CA THR A 44 -16.27 7.20 -1.01
C THR A 44 -15.45 6.87 0.25
N VAL A 45 -15.74 5.72 0.87
CA VAL A 45 -14.98 5.20 2.00
C VAL A 45 -13.63 4.70 1.51
N ASN A 46 -12.56 5.47 1.78
CA ASN A 46 -11.20 5.12 1.36
C ASN A 46 -10.12 5.87 2.14
N ALA A 47 -8.93 5.29 2.17
CA ALA A 47 -7.68 5.95 2.52
C ALA A 47 -6.53 5.30 1.72
N PHE A 48 -5.42 6.01 1.53
CA PHE A 48 -4.24 5.41 0.92
C PHE A 48 -2.94 6.09 1.33
N ALA A 49 -1.87 5.29 1.33
CA ALA A 49 -0.50 5.73 1.41
C ALA A 49 0.11 6.00 0.02
N ALA A 50 0.83 7.11 -0.09
CA ALA A 50 1.58 7.49 -1.29
C ALA A 50 3.09 7.69 -0.99
N PRO A 51 3.94 7.63 -2.04
CA PRO A 51 5.37 7.89 -1.89
C PRO A 51 5.66 9.21 -1.16
N GLY A 52 6.75 9.22 -0.39
CA GLY A 52 7.17 10.41 0.35
C GLY A 52 6.50 10.61 1.71
N GLY A 53 5.75 9.62 2.22
CA GLY A 53 5.13 9.72 3.55
C GLY A 53 3.75 10.37 3.55
N VAL A 54 3.08 10.45 2.40
CA VAL A 54 1.76 11.08 2.32
C VAL A 54 0.69 10.04 2.60
N ILE A 55 -0.24 10.34 3.50
CA ILE A 55 -1.44 9.56 3.77
C ILE A 55 -2.64 10.43 3.48
N ALA A 56 -3.52 9.95 2.59
CA ALA A 56 -4.75 10.61 2.22
C ALA A 56 -5.95 9.85 2.78
N LEU A 57 -6.87 10.55 3.44
CA LEU A 57 -8.15 10.04 3.92
C LEU A 57 -9.27 10.67 3.12
N PHE A 58 -10.28 9.91 2.73
CA PHE A 58 -11.45 10.47 2.05
C PHE A 58 -12.48 10.90 3.10
N SER A 59 -13.15 12.03 2.88
CA SER A 59 -14.20 12.51 3.78
C SER A 59 -15.31 11.49 4.01
N GLY A 60 -15.59 10.62 3.02
CA GLY A 60 -16.51 9.50 3.15
C GLY A 60 -16.18 8.60 4.34
N MET A 61 -14.90 8.30 4.58
CA MET A 61 -14.46 7.51 5.74
C MET A 61 -14.81 8.19 7.06
N ILE A 62 -14.64 9.52 7.15
CA ILE A 62 -14.99 10.29 8.35
C ILE A 62 -16.50 10.27 8.60
N LEU A 63 -17.29 10.37 7.52
CA LEU A 63 -18.75 10.44 7.58
C LEU A 63 -19.40 9.08 7.88
N THR A 64 -18.69 7.97 7.64
CA THR A 64 -19.21 6.61 7.85
C THR A 64 -18.67 5.92 9.09
N ALA A 65 -17.50 6.31 9.61
CA ALA A 65 -16.90 5.68 10.78
C ALA A 65 -17.79 5.84 12.02
N GLU A 66 -17.95 4.78 12.78
CA GLU A 66 -18.74 4.79 14.02
C GLU A 66 -17.98 5.47 15.17
N ASP A 67 -16.64 5.35 15.18
CA ASP A 67 -15.76 6.00 16.14
C ASP A 67 -14.36 6.29 15.59
N GLU A 68 -13.55 6.98 16.39
CA GLU A 68 -12.20 7.39 15.99
C GLU A 68 -11.20 6.23 15.82
N SER A 69 -11.44 5.09 16.48
CA SER A 69 -10.58 3.90 16.42
C SER A 69 -10.68 3.22 15.05
N GLU A 70 -11.84 3.25 14.39
CA GLU A 70 -11.97 2.71 13.03
C GLU A 70 -11.09 3.48 12.03
N ILE A 71 -11.10 4.82 12.12
CA ILE A 71 -10.23 5.69 11.30
C ILE A 71 -8.77 5.45 11.67
N ALA A 72 -8.46 5.38 12.98
CA ALA A 72 -7.12 5.12 13.45
C ALA A 72 -6.57 3.76 12.98
N GLY A 73 -7.43 2.73 12.88
CA GLY A 73 -7.07 1.40 12.40
C GLY A 73 -6.67 1.40 10.93
N VAL A 74 -7.46 2.06 10.09
CA VAL A 74 -7.11 2.29 8.68
C VAL A 74 -5.79 3.06 8.57
N LEU A 75 -5.61 4.11 9.38
CA LEU A 75 -4.36 4.88 9.37
C LEU A 75 -3.15 4.07 9.82
N ALA A 76 -3.30 3.24 10.84
CA ALA A 76 -2.22 2.39 11.32
C ALA A 76 -1.77 1.39 10.25
N HIS A 77 -2.72 0.85 9.49
CA HIS A 77 -2.47 -0.01 8.33
C HIS A 77 -1.70 0.76 7.23
N GLU A 78 -2.14 1.96 6.85
CA GLU A 78 -1.45 2.78 5.84
C GLU A 78 -0.04 3.23 6.28
N ILE A 79 0.13 3.58 7.56
CA ILE A 79 1.44 3.87 8.16
C ILE A 79 2.35 2.64 8.07
N ALA A 80 1.82 1.44 8.31
CA ALA A 80 2.58 0.21 8.18
C ALA A 80 3.07 -0.02 6.74
N HIS A 81 2.24 0.23 5.72
CA HIS A 81 2.69 0.18 4.31
C HIS A 81 3.88 1.10 4.03
N ILE A 82 3.86 2.32 4.58
CA ILE A 82 4.94 3.30 4.40
C ILE A 82 6.21 2.94 5.18
N THR A 83 6.08 2.46 6.42
CA THR A 83 7.22 2.14 7.28
C THR A 83 7.91 0.84 6.85
N GLN A 84 7.14 -0.12 6.35
CA GLN A 84 7.65 -1.38 5.77
C GLN A 84 8.06 -1.26 4.31
N LEU A 85 7.88 -0.10 3.67
CA LEU A 85 8.32 0.14 2.29
C LEU A 85 7.68 -0.83 1.28
N HIS A 86 6.42 -1.25 1.49
CA HIS A 86 5.74 -2.26 0.67
C HIS A 86 5.75 -1.92 -0.84
N LEU A 87 5.55 -0.65 -1.19
CA LEU A 87 5.64 -0.20 -2.59
C LEU A 87 7.04 -0.42 -3.18
N TYR A 88 8.11 -0.07 -2.44
CA TYR A 88 9.48 -0.25 -2.91
C TYR A 88 9.84 -1.73 -3.02
N ARG A 89 9.49 -2.54 -2.01
CA ARG A 89 9.70 -4.00 -2.03
C ARG A 89 8.97 -4.65 -3.23
N THR A 90 7.76 -4.19 -3.55
CA THR A 90 6.97 -4.65 -4.71
C THR A 90 7.62 -4.28 -6.03
N LEU A 91 8.11 -3.05 -6.18
CA LEU A 91 8.82 -2.61 -7.38
C LEU A 91 10.12 -3.37 -7.58
N GLU A 92 10.89 -3.58 -6.51
CA GLU A 92 12.13 -4.35 -6.53
C GLU A 92 11.87 -5.81 -6.92
N LYS A 93 10.88 -6.45 -6.29
CA LYS A 93 10.50 -7.83 -6.60
C LYS A 93 10.03 -7.98 -8.05
N THR A 94 9.23 -7.05 -8.54
CA THR A 94 8.76 -7.05 -9.94
C THR A 94 9.94 -6.96 -10.91
N LYS A 95 10.87 -6.01 -10.70
CA LYS A 95 12.08 -5.88 -11.53
C LYS A 95 12.93 -7.15 -11.51
N ALA A 96 13.12 -7.74 -10.33
CA ALA A 96 13.89 -8.98 -10.15
C ALA A 96 13.27 -10.19 -10.87
N MET A 97 11.94 -10.21 -11.08
CA MET A 97 11.26 -11.27 -11.84
C MET A 97 11.25 -10.98 -13.35
N THR A 98 10.93 -9.76 -13.77
CA THR A 98 10.73 -9.44 -15.19
C THR A 98 12.00 -9.63 -16.03
N ILE A 99 13.17 -9.25 -15.53
CA ILE A 99 14.43 -9.32 -16.30
C ILE A 99 14.83 -10.77 -16.62
N PRO A 100 14.96 -11.70 -15.65
CA PRO A 100 15.28 -13.10 -15.94
C PRO A 100 14.27 -13.76 -16.88
N ILE A 101 12.98 -13.44 -16.73
CA ILE A 101 11.93 -14.01 -17.56
C ILE A 101 12.05 -13.52 -19.01
N ALA A 102 12.30 -12.23 -19.22
CA ALA A 102 12.55 -11.70 -20.56
C ALA A 102 13.78 -12.36 -21.21
N LEU A 103 14.86 -12.57 -20.44
CA LEU A 103 16.06 -13.26 -20.93
C LEU A 103 15.82 -14.74 -21.25
N ALA A 104 15.07 -15.44 -20.39
CA ALA A 104 14.68 -16.83 -20.62
C ALA A 104 13.81 -16.97 -21.89
N MET A 105 12.85 -16.06 -22.07
CA MET A 105 12.03 -15.98 -23.28
C MET A 105 12.86 -15.73 -24.54
N LEU A 106 13.81 -14.80 -24.48
CA LEU A 106 14.73 -14.54 -25.58
C LEU A 106 15.59 -15.78 -25.89
N GLY A 107 16.10 -16.46 -24.85
CA GLY A 107 16.86 -17.70 -25.00
C GLY A 107 16.08 -18.82 -25.69
N LEU A 108 14.79 -18.99 -25.35
CA LEU A 108 13.91 -19.96 -26.01
C LEU A 108 13.72 -19.67 -27.50
N VAL A 109 13.54 -18.39 -27.86
CA VAL A 109 13.41 -17.96 -29.27
C VAL A 109 14.71 -18.23 -30.02
N LEU A 110 15.87 -17.85 -29.46
CA LEU A 110 17.18 -18.02 -30.10
C LEU A 110 17.62 -19.48 -30.23
N ALA A 111 17.22 -20.34 -29.28
CA ALA A 111 17.54 -21.76 -29.30
C ALA A 111 16.67 -22.59 -30.28
N GLY A 112 15.75 -21.95 -31.02
CA GLY A 112 14.83 -22.63 -31.94
C GLY A 112 13.84 -23.55 -31.21
N GLY A 113 13.46 -23.20 -29.97
CA GLY A 113 12.90 -24.15 -29.01
C GLY A 113 11.49 -24.66 -29.35
N GLY A 114 11.38 -25.88 -29.88
CA GLY A 114 10.15 -26.69 -29.84
C GLY A 114 9.04 -26.32 -30.83
N SER A 115 7.95 -27.11 -30.85
CA SER A 115 6.77 -26.80 -31.66
C SER A 115 6.06 -25.54 -31.14
N GLY A 116 5.31 -24.85 -32.00
CA GLY A 116 4.59 -23.63 -31.63
C GLY A 116 3.69 -23.78 -30.39
N GLU A 117 3.05 -24.95 -30.21
CA GLU A 117 2.22 -25.21 -29.04
C GLU A 117 3.02 -25.37 -27.74
N ALA A 118 4.22 -25.97 -27.81
CA ALA A 118 5.09 -26.14 -26.64
C ALA A 118 5.61 -24.80 -26.13
N ILE A 119 6.00 -23.90 -27.04
CA ILE A 119 6.37 -22.53 -26.69
C ILE A 119 5.17 -21.81 -26.06
N GLN A 120 4.01 -21.85 -26.73
CA GLN A 120 2.82 -21.14 -26.27
C GLN A 120 2.37 -21.58 -24.88
N SER A 121 2.33 -22.88 -24.61
CA SER A 121 1.98 -23.43 -23.30
C SER A 121 2.99 -23.05 -22.21
N ALA A 122 4.29 -23.03 -22.52
CA ALA A 122 5.33 -22.57 -21.60
C ALA A 122 5.18 -21.07 -21.25
N VAL A 123 4.85 -20.22 -22.23
CA VAL A 123 4.59 -18.79 -21.99
C VAL A 123 3.37 -18.60 -21.08
N ILE A 124 2.26 -19.27 -21.39
CA ILE A 124 1.03 -19.19 -20.60
C ILE A 124 1.28 -19.68 -19.17
N GLY A 125 1.90 -20.86 -19.01
CA GLY A 125 2.22 -21.41 -17.69
C GLY A 125 3.17 -20.51 -16.88
N GLY A 126 4.22 -19.97 -17.52
CA GLY A 126 5.15 -19.05 -16.90
C GLY A 126 4.47 -17.74 -16.45
N SER A 127 3.65 -17.14 -17.32
CA SER A 127 2.89 -15.92 -16.98
C SER A 127 1.89 -16.12 -15.84
N ALA A 128 1.22 -17.28 -15.77
CA ALA A 128 0.33 -17.61 -14.66
C ALA A 128 1.11 -17.76 -13.34
N ALA A 129 2.26 -18.41 -13.36
CA ALA A 129 3.13 -18.56 -12.19
C ALA A 129 3.64 -17.20 -11.66
N ILE A 130 3.98 -16.27 -12.55
CA ILE A 130 4.40 -14.90 -12.19
C ILE A 130 3.26 -14.14 -11.52
N GLN A 131 2.07 -14.17 -12.12
CA GLN A 131 0.89 -13.52 -11.56
C GLN A 131 0.56 -14.07 -10.17
N GLN A 132 0.61 -15.39 -10.01
CA GLN A 132 0.39 -16.01 -8.70
C GLN A 132 1.45 -15.60 -7.68
N ALA A 133 2.72 -15.51 -8.08
CA ALA A 133 3.79 -15.04 -7.22
C ALA A 133 3.60 -13.58 -6.78
N GLN A 134 3.12 -12.70 -7.69
CA GLN A 134 2.76 -11.32 -7.36
C GLN A 134 1.60 -11.25 -6.36
N ILE A 135 0.52 -12.01 -6.58
CA ILE A 135 -0.63 -12.07 -5.66
C ILE A 135 -0.18 -12.51 -4.27
N ASN A 136 0.61 -13.58 -4.19
CA ASN A 136 1.11 -14.09 -2.90
C ASN A 136 1.96 -13.04 -2.18
N PHE A 137 2.78 -12.30 -2.94
CA PHE A 137 3.62 -11.24 -2.40
C PHE A 137 2.79 -10.07 -1.84
N THR A 138 1.77 -9.62 -2.57
CA THR A 138 0.84 -8.60 -2.06
C THR A 138 0.15 -9.08 -0.78
N ARG A 139 -0.37 -10.32 -0.74
CA ARG A 139 -1.01 -10.87 0.47
C ARG A 139 -0.08 -10.90 1.69
N GLN A 140 1.21 -11.16 1.48
CA GLN A 140 2.20 -11.11 2.56
C GLN A 140 2.36 -9.68 3.10
N HIS A 141 2.31 -8.67 2.23
CA HIS A 141 2.36 -7.27 2.64
C HIS A 141 1.11 -6.83 3.39
N GLU A 142 -0.09 -7.22 2.96
CA GLU A 142 -1.33 -6.92 3.71
C GLU A 142 -1.27 -7.53 5.13
N ALA A 143 -0.90 -8.81 5.24
CA ALA A 143 -0.77 -9.48 6.53
C ALA A 143 0.32 -8.86 7.43
N GLU A 144 1.41 -8.36 6.83
CA GLU A 144 2.47 -7.64 7.55
C GLU A 144 1.95 -6.27 8.03
N ALA A 145 1.22 -5.54 7.18
CA ALA A 145 0.62 -4.25 7.50
C ALA A 145 -0.40 -4.38 8.64
N ASP A 146 -1.31 -5.36 8.60
CA ASP A 146 -2.30 -5.61 9.65
C ASP A 146 -1.62 -5.88 11.00
N ARG A 147 -0.63 -6.78 11.00
CA ARG A 147 0.07 -7.18 12.24
C ARG A 147 0.82 -6.00 12.88
N ILE A 148 1.48 -5.18 12.08
CA ILE A 148 2.26 -4.02 12.58
C ILE A 148 1.33 -2.85 12.92
N GLY A 149 0.29 -2.65 12.11
CA GLY A 149 -0.75 -1.64 12.30
C GLY A 149 -1.49 -1.84 13.62
N ILE A 150 -2.04 -3.03 13.87
CA ILE A 150 -2.75 -3.36 15.13
C ILE A 150 -1.87 -3.12 16.35
N LYS A 151 -0.58 -3.45 16.27
CA LYS A 151 0.36 -3.18 17.36
C LYS A 151 0.50 -1.68 17.62
N SER A 152 0.70 -0.89 16.57
CA SER A 152 0.84 0.57 16.67
C SER A 152 -0.46 1.22 17.17
N LEU A 153 -1.60 0.73 16.70
CA LEU A 153 -2.95 1.16 17.08
C LEU A 153 -3.21 0.94 18.57
N SER A 154 -2.95 -0.27 19.06
CA SER A 154 -3.09 -0.62 20.47
C SER A 154 -2.14 0.18 21.36
N GLN A 155 -0.88 0.36 20.93
CA GLN A 155 0.10 1.17 21.68
C GLN A 155 -0.23 2.66 21.70
N ALA A 156 -0.87 3.17 20.64
CA ALA A 156 -1.41 4.51 20.61
C ALA A 156 -2.63 4.68 21.52
N GLY A 157 -3.25 3.60 22.00
CA GLY A 157 -4.38 3.62 22.92
C GLY A 157 -5.75 3.70 22.23
N TYR A 158 -5.83 3.24 20.97
CA TYR A 158 -7.09 3.01 20.26
C TYR A 158 -7.52 1.54 20.42
N ASP A 159 -8.81 1.26 20.17
CA ASP A 159 -9.35 -0.11 20.20
C ASP A 159 -8.95 -0.86 18.91
N PRO A 160 -8.23 -2.00 18.99
CA PRO A 160 -7.76 -2.75 17.83
C PRO A 160 -8.71 -3.80 17.25
#